data_AF-A0A7K5W149-F1
#
_entry.id   AF-A0A7K5W149-F1
#
_cell.length_a   1.000
_cell.length_b   1.000
_cell.length_c   1.000
_cell.angle_alpha   90.00
_cell.angle_beta   90.00
_cell.angle_gamma   90.00
#
_symmetry.space_group_name_H-M   'P 1'
#
loop_
_entity.id
_entity.type
_entity.pdbx_description
1 polymer ?
#
loop_
_entity_poly.entity_id
_entity_poly.type
_entity_poly.pdbx_seq_one_letter_code
_entity_poly.pdbx_strand_id
1 'polypeptide(L)' 'VAIKKINLLQESSYELCVNEIQVMRDNKNPNLVNYVDSYLLDKEVWLVMEYMDGGSLQDVIRETRMAEGEIAAVSRE' A
#
# COMPACT_ATOMS: atom_id res chain seq x y z
N VAL A 1 3.84 4.25 -11.58
CA VAL A 1 3.66 4.70 -10.18
C VAL A 1 2.18 4.82 -9.89
N ALA A 2 1.76 4.54 -8.66
CA ALA A 2 0.41 4.80 -8.15
C ALA A 2 0.45 6.04 -7.23
N ILE A 3 -0.67 6.76 -7.12
CA ILE A 3 -0.82 7.89 -6.20
C ILE A 3 -2.00 7.65 -5.27
N LYS A 4 -1.72 7.53 -3.97
CA LYS A 4 -2.74 7.46 -2.91
C LYS A 4 -2.93 8.85 -2.31
N LYS A 5 -4.14 9.39 -2.35
CA LYS A 5 -4.50 10.68 -1.76
C LYS A 5 -5.13 10.48 -0.40
N ILE A 6 -4.59 11.13 0.62
CA ILE A 6 -5.03 11.00 2.01
C ILE A 6 -5.43 12.38 2.51
N ASN A 7 -6.68 12.52 2.92
CA ASN A 7 -7.21 13.76 3.46
C ASN A 7 -6.91 13.89 4.97
N LEU A 8 -6.31 15.01 5.37
CA LEU A 8 -5.86 15.28 6.73
C LEU A 8 -6.88 16.03 7.60
N LEU A 9 -8.16 16.08 7.21
CA LEU A 9 -9.19 16.79 7.97
C LEU A 9 -9.49 16.17 9.35
N GLN A 10 -9.12 14.90 9.57
CA GLN A 10 -9.23 14.22 10.86
C GLN A 10 -7.83 14.01 11.46
N GLU A 11 -7.64 14.30 12.75
CA GLU A 11 -6.34 14.12 13.43
C GLU A 11 -5.86 12.66 13.39
N SER A 12 -6.76 11.69 13.50
CA SER A 12 -6.43 10.26 13.37
C SER A 12 -5.85 9.92 11.99
N SER A 13 -6.29 10.59 10.92
CA SER A 13 -5.75 10.39 9.57
C SER A 13 -4.31 10.87 9.45
N TYR A 14 -3.91 11.88 10.23
CA TYR A 14 -2.54 12.38 10.22
C TYR A 14 -1.58 11.36 10.82
N GLU A 15 -1.86 10.83 12.01
CA GLU A 15 -1.01 9.82 12.66
C GLU A 15 -0.89 8.55 11.82
N LEU A 16 -2.00 8.07 11.25
CA LEU A 16 -1.98 6.91 10.35
C LEU A 16 -1.16 7.16 9.08
N CYS A 17 -1.26 8.35 8.49
CA CYS A 17 -0.48 8.73 7.31
C CYS A 17 1.02 8.79 7.61
N VAL A 18 1.41 9.39 8.75
CA VAL A 18 2.81 9.45 9.19
C VAL A 18 3.37 8.04 9.40
N ASN A 19 2.62 7.18 10.10
CA ASN A 19 3.01 5.79 10.31
C ASN A 19 3.19 5.03 8.98
N GLU A 20 2.27 5.19 8.02
CA GLU A 20 2.37 4.54 6.71
C GLU A 20 3.65 4.98 5.97
N ILE A 21 3.93 6.29 5.94
CA ILE A 21 5.14 6.82 5.29
C ILE A 21 6.40 6.31 5.99
N GLN A 22 6.46 6.34 7.33
CA GLN A 22 7.63 5.88 8.08
C GLN A 22 7.90 4.39 7.83
N VAL A 23 6.88 3.54 7.94
CA VAL A 23 7.01 2.11 7.71
C VAL A 23 7.53 1.83 6.30
N MET A 24 6.96 2.46 5.27
CA MET A 24 7.39 2.20 3.89
C MET A 24 8.75 2.82 3.55
N ARG A 25 9.12 3.95 4.16
CA ARG A 25 10.42 4.62 3.90
C ARG A 25 11.58 3.86 4.52
N ASP A 26 11.40 3.38 5.75
CA ASP A 26 12.48 2.77 6.54
C ASP A 26 12.63 1.27 6.25
N ASN A 27 11.61 0.62 5.66
CA ASN A 27 11.64 -0.81 5.32
C ASN A 27 11.67 -1.01 3.80
N LYS A 28 12.84 -1.39 3.27
CA LYS A 28 12.97 -1.88 1.90
C LYS A 28 12.98 -3.40 1.90
N ASN A 29 11.90 -3.99 1.42
CA ASN A 29 11.73 -5.44 1.32
C ASN A 29 11.03 -5.77 -0.01
N PRO A 30 11.43 -6.84 -0.72
CA PRO A 30 10.80 -7.22 -1.99
C PRO A 30 9.29 -7.48 -1.91
N ASN A 31 8.76 -7.78 -0.73
CA ASN A 31 7.36 -8.11 -0.49
C ASN A 31 6.57 -6.95 0.13
N LEU A 32 7.21 -5.78 0.29
CA LEU A 32 6.57 -4.54 0.70
C LEU A 32 6.49 -3.59 -0.49
N VAL A 33 5.34 -2.93 -0.61
CA VAL A 33 5.14 -1.96 -1.68
C VAL A 33 6.13 -0.80 -1.53
N ASN A 34 6.89 -0.51 -2.59
CA ASN A 34 7.94 0.50 -2.54
C ASN A 34 7.38 1.93 -2.44
N TYR A 35 7.86 2.67 -1.44
CA TYR A 35 7.71 4.11 -1.35
C TYR A 35 8.64 4.81 -2.34
N VAL A 36 8.12 5.81 -3.06
CA VAL A 36 8.91 6.68 -3.94
C VAL A 36 9.07 8.06 -3.32
N ASP A 37 7.96 8.77 -3.09
CA ASP A 37 7.97 10.12 -2.52
C ASP A 37 6.59 10.50 -1.93
N SER A 38 6.50 11.64 -1.25
CA SER A 38 5.23 12.19 -0.78
C SER A 38 5.18 13.71 -0.87
N TYR A 39 3.99 14.24 -1.15
CA TYR A 39 3.74 15.68 -1.31
C TYR A 39 2.57 16.11 -0.46
N LEU A 40 2.68 17.27 0.18
CA LEU A 40 1.58 17.92 0.88
C LEU A 40 0.99 19.01 -0.02
N LEU A 41 -0.29 18.90 -0.33
CA LEU A 41 -1.06 19.91 -1.07
C LEU A 41 -2.33 20.24 -0.29
N ASP A 42 -2.44 21.49 0.15
CA ASP A 42 -3.52 21.97 1.04
C ASP A 42 -3.67 21.09 2.29
N LYS A 43 -4.75 20.31 2.37
CA LYS A 43 -5.06 19.38 3.46
C LYS A 43 -5.02 17.92 3.00
N GLU A 44 -4.24 17.64 1.97
CA GLU A 44 -4.07 16.30 1.42
C GLU A 44 -2.59 15.92 1.31
N VAL A 45 -2.27 14.69 1.70
CA VAL A 45 -0.99 14.05 1.41
C VAL A 45 -1.17 13.16 0.19
N TRP A 46 -0.29 13.33 -0.78
CA TRP A 46 -0.21 12.52 -1.97
C TRP A 46 1.00 11.61 -1.84
N LEU A 47 0.75 10.32 -1.66
CA LEU A 47 1.78 9.29 -1.55
C LEU A 47 2.06 8.70 -2.93
N VAL A 48 3.30 8.82 -3.39
CA VAL A 48 3.77 8.19 -4.63
C VAL A 48 4.42 6.86 -4.29
N MET A 49 3.85 5.80 -4.84
CA MET A 49 4.26 4.42 -4.60
C MET A 49 4.43 3.65 -5.90
N GLU A 50 5.07 2.48 -5.85
CA GLU A 50 5.09 1.60 -7.00
C GLU A 50 3.68 1.17 -7.41
N TYR A 51 3.52 0.85 -8.68
CA TYR A 51 2.23 0.41 -9.21
C TYR A 51 2.21 -1.11 -9.28
N MET A 52 1.27 -1.72 -8.58
CA MET A 52 1.03 -3.16 -8.60
C MET A 52 0.00 -3.48 -9.68
N ASP A 53 0.45 -3.88 -10.86
CA ASP A 53 -0.39 -4.14 -12.04
C ASP A 53 -1.24 -5.41 -11.94
N GLY A 54 -0.87 -6.34 -11.05
CA GLY A 54 -1.62 -7.57 -10.77
C GLY A 54 -2.94 -7.38 -10.00
N GLY A 55 -3.28 -6.17 -9.56
CA GLY A 55 -4.50 -5.90 -8.79
C GLY A 55 -4.43 -6.39 -7.34
N SER A 56 -5.59 -6.54 -6.70
CA SER A 56 -5.65 -6.93 -5.28
C SER A 56 -5.89 -8.43 -5.10
N LEU A 57 -5.32 -9.01 -4.03
CA LEU A 57 -5.63 -10.38 -3.63
C LEU A 57 -7.14 -10.57 -3.35
N GLN A 58 -7.82 -9.51 -2.92
CA GLN A 58 -9.27 -9.53 -2.68
C GLN A 58 -10.06 -9.82 -3.97
N ASP A 59 -9.63 -9.30 -5.11
CA ASP A 59 -10.29 -9.55 -6.39
C ASP A 59 -10.08 -11.01 -6.82
N VAL A 60 -8.86 -11.53 -6.65
CA VAL A 60 -8.52 -12.93 -6.96
C VAL A 60 -9.38 -13.91 -6.16
N ILE A 61 -9.51 -13.73 -4.85
CA ILE A 61 -10.28 -14.65 -3.99
C ILE A 61 -11.79 -14.57 -4.23
N ARG A 62 -12.29 -13.47 -4.82
CA ARG A 62 -13.69 -13.31 -5.18
C ARG A 62 -14.02 -14.04 -6.48
N GLU A 63 -13.12 -13.99 -7.44
CA GLU A 63 -13.30 -14.54 -8.80
C GLU A 63 -12.94 -16.04 -8.87
N THR A 64 -11.97 -16.50 -8.07
CA THR A 64 -11.40 -17.85 -8.20
C THR A 64 -11.08 -18.48 -6.85
N ARG A 65 -11.23 -19.81 -6.75
CA ARG A 65 -10.71 -20.59 -5.62
C ARG A 65 -9.23 -20.88 -5.81
N MET A 66 -8.41 -20.41 -4.89
CA MET A 66 -6.98 -20.67 -4.87
C MET A 66 -6.67 -22.10 -4.43
N ALA A 67 -5.70 -22.74 -5.08
CA ALA A 67 -5.14 -24.00 -4.63
C ALA A 67 -4.26 -23.80 -3.38
N GLU A 68 -4.10 -24.85 -2.57
CA GLU A 68 -3.27 -24.77 -1.35
C GLU A 68 -1.84 -24.29 -1.63
N GLY A 69 -1.26 -24.67 -2.77
CA GLY A 69 0.07 -24.21 -3.19
C GLY A 69 0.14 -22.70 -3.44
N GLU A 70 -0.93 -22.09 -3.97
CA GLU A 70 -1.00 -20.65 -4.23
C GLU A 70 -1.20 -19.88 -2.92
N ILE A 71 -2.05 -20.41 -2.03
CA ILE A 71 -2.23 -19.87 -0.67
C ILE A 71 -0.91 -19.89 0.09
N ALA A 72 -0.19 -21.02 0.03
CA ALA A 72 1.10 -21.19 0.69
C ALA A 72 2.16 -20.24 0.11
N ALA A 73 2.15 -19.97 -1.20
CA ALA A 73 3.04 -18.99 -1.82
C ALA A 73 2.76 -17.59 -1.26
N VAL A 74 1.51 -17.11 -1.30
CA VAL A 74 1.13 -15.80 -0.75
C VAL A 74 1.45 -15.67 0.74
N SER A 75 1.28 -16.74 1.52
CA SER A 75 1.54 -16.72 2.97
C SER A 75 3.03 -16.71 3.34
N ARG A 76 3.91 -17.07 2.41
CA ARG A 76 5.36 -17.10 2.62
C ARG A 76 6.00 -15.74 2.31
N GLU A 77 5.42 -15.02 1.35
CA GLU A 77 5.87 -13.67 1.00
C GLU A 77 5.56 -12.67 2.14
#